data_AF-A0A850Q149-F1
#
_entry.id   AF-A0A850Q149-F1
#
_cell.length_a   1.000
_cell.length_b   1.000
_cell.length_c   1.000
_cell.angle_alpha   90.00
_cell.angle_beta   90.00
_cell.angle_gamma   90.00
#
_symmetry.space_group_name_H-M   'P 1'
#
loop_
_entity.id
_entity.type
_entity.pdbx_description
1 polymer ?
#
loop_
_entity_poly.entity_id
_entity_poly.type
_entity_poly.pdbx_seq_one_letter_code
_entity_poly.pdbx_strand_id
1 'polypeptide(L)'
;MPLPDQHFLPTRAAGLVHLRDFVPLAGQAYGARRNFDLGAGRHGENVSCLSPYIRHRLITETEVLEAVLARHSPKAADKFIQEVFWRTYWKGWLEMRPAVWQAYRAELGWQLDRLKTESGLRRVWQDACAGQTGIAPFDHWAKELAQTGYLHNHARMWFASIWVFTLGLPWTLGADFFMRHLLDGDPASNTLSWRWVAGLQTRGKAYVATASNIETYTEGRFSGVTGLADSAHIPEGPDNPAPIALPDFAPLADGPTALLVHSDDLALGDLTRAVPEPLGTAVLGDIGHRSPLEMSPHVQTFVDGAVQDTVTRWADKLGPVSRLTPEDVAEWAAALGARQVATLYAPVGPVADDLAAIDHALKANGIPLIRLRKPYDSRAWPHATNGFFRFKEKIPALLGAMRGFEVV
;
A
#
# COMPACT_ATOMS: atom_id res chain seq x y z
N MET A 1 3.38 29.64 -1.53
CA MET A 1 2.42 29.31 -2.61
C MET A 1 1.68 28.05 -2.21
N PRO A 2 0.37 27.93 -2.46
CA PRO A 2 -0.29 26.63 -2.43
C PRO A 2 0.42 25.70 -3.43
N LEU A 3 0.63 24.44 -3.07
CA LEU A 3 1.18 23.44 -3.98
C LEU A 3 0.19 23.23 -5.14
N PRO A 4 0.64 22.90 -6.36
CA PRO A 4 -0.26 22.58 -7.45
C PRO A 4 -1.13 21.38 -7.05
N ASP A 5 -2.44 21.45 -7.28
CA ASP A 5 -3.34 20.33 -7.02
C ASP A 5 -3.01 19.17 -7.97
N GLN A 6 -2.24 18.20 -7.49
CA GLN A 6 -2.17 16.90 -8.12
C GLN A 6 -3.45 16.13 -7.75
N HIS A 7 -4.52 16.37 -8.50
CA HIS A 7 -5.80 15.75 -8.23
C HIS A 7 -5.81 14.27 -8.66
N PHE A 8 -5.73 13.37 -7.68
CA PHE A 8 -6.00 11.94 -7.87
C PHE A 8 -7.50 11.70 -7.83
N LEU A 9 -8.15 11.64 -9.00
CA LEU A 9 -9.55 11.25 -9.09
C LEU A 9 -9.70 9.77 -8.72
N PRO A 10 -10.54 9.39 -7.75
CA PRO A 10 -10.60 8.01 -7.24
C PRO A 10 -11.42 7.07 -8.13
N THR A 11 -11.02 6.93 -9.39
CA THR A 11 -11.73 6.10 -10.37
C THR A 11 -10.77 5.20 -11.13
N ARG A 12 -11.26 4.06 -11.59
CA ARG A 12 -10.52 3.20 -12.52
C ARG A 12 -10.15 3.95 -13.81
N ALA A 13 -11.05 4.77 -14.34
CA ALA A 13 -10.81 5.54 -15.56
C ALA A 13 -9.61 6.50 -15.42
N ALA A 14 -9.51 7.21 -14.30
CA ALA A 14 -8.36 8.07 -14.02
C ALA A 14 -7.07 7.25 -13.93
N GLY A 15 -7.07 6.11 -13.23
CA GLY A 15 -5.91 5.21 -13.18
C GLY A 15 -5.44 4.73 -14.55
N LEU A 16 -6.38 4.42 -15.46
CA LEU A 16 -6.06 4.05 -16.85
C LEU A 16 -5.49 5.22 -17.66
N VAL A 17 -5.95 6.45 -17.43
CA VAL A 17 -5.37 7.66 -18.04
C VAL A 17 -3.92 7.84 -17.59
N HIS A 18 -3.65 7.79 -16.28
CA HIS A 18 -2.29 7.84 -15.76
C HIS A 18 -1.40 6.74 -16.35
N LEU A 19 -1.93 5.51 -16.48
CA LEU A 19 -1.18 4.38 -17.05
C LEU A 19 -0.84 4.65 -18.51
N ARG A 20 -1.82 5.04 -19.32
CA ARG A 20 -1.64 5.36 -20.75
C ARG A 20 -0.57 6.45 -20.93
N ASP A 21 -0.64 7.52 -20.15
CA ASP A 21 0.26 8.66 -20.28
C ASP A 21 1.69 8.30 -19.83
N PHE A 22 1.83 7.40 -18.85
CA PHE A 22 3.13 6.95 -18.36
C PHE A 22 3.78 5.84 -19.21
N VAL A 23 3.01 4.95 -19.86
CA VAL A 23 3.54 3.82 -20.64
C VAL A 23 4.66 4.21 -21.62
N PRO A 24 4.60 5.33 -22.35
CA PRO A 24 5.72 5.79 -23.18
C PRO A 24 7.05 6.00 -22.44
N LEU A 25 7.00 6.37 -21.15
CA LEU A 25 8.16 6.69 -20.31
C LEU A 25 8.69 5.47 -19.53
N ALA A 26 7.94 4.39 -19.43
CA ALA A 26 8.22 3.22 -18.57
C ALA A 26 9.51 2.44 -18.90
N GLY A 27 10.16 2.72 -20.03
CA GLY A 27 11.43 2.11 -20.44
C GLY A 27 12.67 2.80 -19.84
N GLN A 28 13.65 3.11 -20.70
CA GLN A 28 14.91 3.71 -20.27
C GLN A 28 14.76 5.10 -19.65
N ALA A 29 13.76 5.89 -20.09
CA ALA A 29 13.50 7.21 -19.53
C ALA A 29 13.16 7.15 -18.03
N TYR A 30 12.27 6.22 -17.64
CA TYR A 30 12.00 5.93 -16.23
C TYR A 30 13.27 5.50 -15.50
N GLY A 31 14.04 4.56 -16.06
CA GLY A 31 15.28 4.10 -15.45
C GLY A 31 16.28 5.22 -15.14
N ALA A 32 16.40 6.20 -16.02
CA ALA A 32 17.30 7.34 -15.87
C ALA A 32 16.79 8.40 -14.87
N ARG A 33 15.46 8.58 -14.77
CA ARG A 33 14.87 9.71 -14.02
C ARG A 33 14.07 9.34 -12.77
N ARG A 34 13.82 8.05 -12.48
CA ARG A 34 12.99 7.58 -11.34
C ARG A 34 13.42 8.05 -9.94
N ASN A 35 14.65 8.52 -9.81
CA ASN A 35 15.23 8.96 -8.54
C ASN A 35 15.06 10.46 -8.30
N PHE A 36 14.65 11.23 -9.31
CA PHE A 36 14.54 12.68 -9.23
C PHE A 36 13.19 13.10 -8.64
N ASP A 37 13.22 13.82 -7.52
CA ASP A 37 12.04 14.48 -6.95
C ASP A 37 11.97 15.92 -7.47
N LEU A 38 11.17 16.13 -8.51
CA LEU A 38 10.91 17.46 -9.09
C LEU A 38 9.86 18.25 -8.27
N GLY A 39 9.30 17.59 -7.25
CA GLY A 39 8.29 18.02 -6.29
C GLY A 39 6.87 18.14 -6.81
N ALA A 40 5.99 18.63 -5.92
CA ALA A 40 4.54 18.68 -6.11
C ALA A 40 4.12 19.23 -7.48
N GLY A 41 3.18 18.52 -8.10
CA GLY A 41 2.66 18.85 -9.44
C GLY A 41 3.52 18.40 -10.62
N ARG A 42 4.76 17.94 -10.37
CA ARG A 42 5.71 17.51 -11.43
C ARG A 42 6.09 16.03 -11.38
N HIS A 43 5.55 15.27 -10.41
CA HIS A 43 5.84 13.84 -10.27
C HIS A 43 5.56 13.02 -11.53
N GLY A 44 4.50 13.38 -12.27
CA GLY A 44 4.11 12.69 -13.51
C GLY A 44 5.11 12.85 -14.67
N GLU A 45 6.11 13.72 -14.56
CA GLU A 45 7.13 13.93 -15.61
C GLU A 45 8.11 12.75 -15.71
N ASN A 46 8.34 12.04 -14.61
CA ASN A 46 9.38 11.02 -14.53
C ASN A 46 8.96 9.75 -13.76
N VAL A 47 7.85 9.76 -13.01
CA VAL A 47 7.28 8.58 -12.39
C VAL A 47 5.79 8.44 -12.71
N SER A 48 5.24 7.24 -12.50
CA SER A 48 3.91 6.88 -13.01
C SER A 48 2.74 7.46 -12.23
N CYS A 49 2.95 7.80 -10.95
CA CYS A 49 1.89 8.19 -10.02
C CYS A 49 0.72 7.18 -9.96
N LEU A 50 0.97 5.90 -10.25
CA LEU A 50 -0.06 4.85 -10.28
C LEU A 50 -0.37 4.24 -8.92
N SER A 51 0.46 4.47 -7.91
CA SER A 51 0.36 3.80 -6.62
C SER A 51 -0.99 3.98 -5.90
N PRO A 52 -1.68 5.14 -5.94
CA PRO A 52 -3.02 5.25 -5.36
C PRO A 52 -4.04 4.29 -6.00
N TYR A 53 -3.93 4.05 -7.31
CA TYR A 53 -4.85 3.18 -8.04
C TYR A 53 -4.52 1.70 -7.85
N ILE A 54 -3.23 1.35 -7.87
CA ILE A 54 -2.75 -0.03 -7.68
C ILE A 54 -2.95 -0.48 -6.23
N ARG A 55 -2.84 0.43 -5.24
CA ARG A 55 -3.10 0.13 -3.82
C ARG A 55 -4.43 -0.56 -3.62
N HIS A 56 -5.47 -0.06 -4.29
CA HIS A 56 -6.86 -0.52 -4.18
C HIS A 56 -7.28 -1.45 -5.33
N ARG A 57 -6.36 -1.78 -6.24
CA ARG A 57 -6.62 -2.54 -7.48
C ARG A 57 -7.78 -1.98 -8.32
N LEU A 58 -7.89 -0.65 -8.39
CA LEU A 58 -8.69 0.01 -9.44
C LEU A 58 -8.12 -0.33 -10.83
N ILE A 59 -6.80 -0.42 -10.91
CA ILE A 59 -6.03 -1.08 -11.97
C ILE A 59 -5.11 -2.11 -11.31
N THR A 60 -4.88 -3.25 -11.96
CA THR A 60 -4.10 -4.36 -11.39
C THR A 60 -2.63 -4.31 -11.81
N GLU A 61 -1.78 -4.98 -11.03
CA GLU A 61 -0.36 -5.19 -11.37
C GLU A 61 -0.21 -5.85 -12.75
N THR A 62 -1.05 -6.84 -13.05
CA THR A 62 -1.09 -7.54 -14.35
C THR A 62 -1.36 -6.55 -15.50
N GLU A 63 -2.39 -5.71 -15.40
CA GLU A 63 -2.73 -4.73 -16.45
C GLU A 63 -1.61 -3.72 -16.68
N VAL A 64 -0.95 -3.27 -15.61
CA VAL A 64 0.17 -2.33 -15.69
C VAL A 64 1.37 -2.97 -16.41
N LEU A 65 1.71 -4.21 -16.03
CA LEU A 65 2.80 -4.95 -16.65
C LEU A 65 2.50 -5.27 -18.13
N GLU A 66 1.29 -5.72 -18.46
CA GLU A 66 0.86 -5.98 -19.83
C GLU A 66 0.94 -4.70 -20.69
N ALA A 67 0.44 -3.57 -20.20
CA ALA A 67 0.46 -2.30 -20.93
C ALA A 67 1.89 -1.80 -21.19
N VAL A 68 2.80 -1.94 -20.22
CA VAL A 68 4.20 -1.56 -20.38
C VAL A 68 4.91 -2.50 -21.36
N LEU A 69 4.69 -3.81 -21.24
CA LEU A 69 5.31 -4.82 -22.07
C LEU A 69 4.79 -4.86 -23.50
N ALA A 70 3.58 -4.35 -23.75
CA ALA A 70 3.06 -4.12 -25.10
C ALA A 70 3.84 -3.03 -25.87
N ARG A 71 4.62 -2.18 -25.17
CA ARG A 71 5.40 -1.09 -25.77
C ARG A 71 6.91 -1.24 -25.62
N HIS A 72 7.38 -1.79 -24.51
CA HIS A 72 8.80 -1.90 -24.19
C HIS A 72 9.18 -3.36 -24.02
N SER A 73 10.37 -3.73 -24.48
CA SER A 73 10.91 -5.05 -24.16
C SER A 73 11.12 -5.18 -22.65
N PRO A 74 11.06 -6.42 -22.08
CA PRO A 74 11.35 -6.65 -20.67
C PRO A 74 12.69 -6.04 -20.22
N LYS A 75 13.71 -6.08 -21.10
CA LYS A 75 15.02 -5.48 -20.83
C LYS A 75 14.96 -3.95 -20.76
N ALA A 76 14.19 -3.30 -21.64
CA ALA A 76 14.07 -1.85 -21.66
C ALA A 76 13.28 -1.31 -20.45
N ALA A 77 12.27 -2.05 -19.99
CA ALA A 77 11.43 -1.69 -18.85
C ALA A 77 11.86 -2.37 -17.52
N ASP A 78 13.03 -3.02 -17.47
CA ASP A 78 13.50 -3.84 -16.34
C ASP A 78 13.39 -3.11 -14.99
N LYS A 79 13.74 -1.82 -14.96
CA LYS A 79 13.64 -0.99 -13.77
C LYS A 79 12.19 -0.81 -13.32
N PHE A 80 11.27 -0.45 -14.22
CA PHE A 80 9.87 -0.27 -13.85
C PHE A 80 9.21 -1.58 -13.42
N ILE A 81 9.49 -2.67 -14.14
CA ILE A 81 9.00 -4.01 -13.81
C ILE A 81 9.44 -4.41 -12.39
N GLN A 82 10.71 -4.19 -12.03
CA GLN A 82 11.20 -4.47 -10.68
C GLN A 82 10.44 -3.69 -9.61
N GLU A 83 10.02 -2.45 -9.88
CA GLU A 83 9.32 -1.61 -8.91
C GLU A 83 7.87 -2.07 -8.70
N VAL A 84 7.20 -2.56 -9.76
CA VAL A 84 5.92 -3.27 -9.62
C VAL A 84 6.08 -4.53 -8.76
N PHE A 85 7.15 -5.30 -8.99
CA PHE A 85 7.42 -6.51 -8.24
C PHE A 85 7.94 -6.27 -6.83
N TRP A 86 8.55 -5.12 -6.51
CA TRP A 86 8.91 -4.74 -5.15
C TRP A 86 7.68 -4.67 -4.26
N ARG A 87 6.60 -4.08 -4.79
CA ARG A 87 5.29 -4.08 -4.12
C ARG A 87 4.79 -5.49 -3.84
N THR A 88 4.81 -6.36 -4.86
CA THR A 88 4.37 -7.76 -4.75
C THR A 88 5.22 -8.56 -3.76
N TYR A 89 6.54 -8.35 -3.78
CA TYR A 89 7.47 -8.94 -2.84
C TYR A 89 7.18 -8.50 -1.41
N TRP A 90 6.96 -7.20 -1.16
CA TRP A 90 6.63 -6.73 0.18
C TRP A 90 5.35 -7.33 0.72
N LYS A 91 4.29 -7.37 -0.09
CA LYS A 91 3.04 -8.04 0.28
C LYS A 91 3.27 -9.50 0.63
N GLY A 92 3.91 -10.28 -0.24
CA GLY A 92 4.19 -11.70 0.03
C GLY A 92 5.09 -11.92 1.24
N TRP A 93 6.08 -11.05 1.46
CA TRP A 93 6.99 -11.15 2.59
C TRP A 93 6.26 -10.93 3.92
N LEU A 94 5.39 -9.91 4.00
CA LEU A 94 4.59 -9.62 5.19
C LEU A 94 3.51 -10.69 5.41
N GLU A 95 2.93 -11.20 4.32
CA GLU A 95 1.90 -12.23 4.37
C GLU A 95 2.40 -13.52 5.03
N MET A 96 3.66 -13.90 4.75
CA MET A 96 4.31 -15.03 5.41
C MET A 96 4.87 -14.66 6.79
N ARG A 97 4.74 -13.41 7.25
CA ARG A 97 5.27 -12.92 8.54
C ARG A 97 4.30 -11.95 9.23
N PRO A 98 3.04 -12.35 9.45
CA PRO A 98 2.00 -11.46 9.98
C PRO A 98 2.35 -10.89 11.37
N ALA A 99 3.18 -11.58 12.15
CA ALA A 99 3.67 -11.10 13.44
C ALA A 99 4.42 -9.76 13.36
N VAL A 100 5.02 -9.41 12.21
CA VAL A 100 5.68 -8.10 12.01
C VAL A 100 4.66 -6.96 12.02
N TRP A 101 3.47 -7.17 11.44
CA TRP A 101 2.38 -6.19 11.48
C TRP A 101 1.86 -6.01 12.91
N GLN A 102 1.67 -7.12 13.64
CA GLN A 102 1.20 -7.06 15.03
C GLN A 102 2.23 -6.39 15.95
N ALA A 103 3.52 -6.66 15.77
CA ALA A 103 4.60 -5.99 16.49
C ALA A 103 4.64 -4.48 16.20
N TYR A 104 4.48 -4.08 14.94
CA TYR A 104 4.35 -2.66 14.57
C TYR A 104 3.19 -1.99 15.31
N ARG A 105 1.99 -2.59 15.32
CA ARG A 105 0.81 -2.02 15.99
C ARG A 105 1.00 -1.90 17.50
N ALA A 106 1.56 -2.93 18.14
CA ALA A 106 1.84 -2.91 19.57
C ALA A 106 2.88 -1.83 19.93
N GLU A 107 3.96 -1.73 19.15
CA GLU A 107 4.99 -0.70 19.34
C GLU A 107 4.41 0.70 19.11
N LEU A 108 3.59 0.90 18.07
CA LEU A 108 2.89 2.17 17.84
C LEU A 108 2.05 2.57 19.05
N GLY A 109 1.25 1.65 19.60
CA GLY A 109 0.45 1.91 20.81
C GLY A 109 1.33 2.39 21.97
N TRP A 110 2.45 1.73 22.22
CA TRP A 110 3.41 2.14 23.25
C TRP A 110 4.02 3.53 22.98
N GLN A 111 4.41 3.83 21.74
CA GLN A 111 4.93 5.17 21.41
C GLN A 111 3.88 6.25 21.61
N LEU A 112 2.61 5.99 21.27
CA LEU A 112 1.52 6.94 21.50
C LEU A 112 1.28 7.19 23.00
N ASP A 113 1.44 6.17 23.85
CA ASP A 113 1.41 6.35 25.29
C ASP A 113 2.60 7.18 25.80
N ARG A 114 3.79 7.00 25.24
CA ARG A 114 4.94 7.88 25.52
C ARG A 114 4.69 9.32 25.11
N LEU A 115 4.06 9.56 23.96
CA LEU A 115 3.69 10.92 23.57
C LEU A 115 2.83 11.58 24.66
N LYS A 116 1.98 10.83 25.38
CA LYS A 116 1.14 11.37 26.47
C LYS A 116 1.93 11.79 27.71
N THR A 117 3.11 11.22 27.95
CA THR A 117 3.88 11.44 29.19
C THR A 117 5.19 12.20 28.97
N GLU A 118 5.76 12.16 27.75
CA GLU A 118 7.04 12.76 27.40
C GLU A 118 6.83 14.03 26.55
N SER A 119 6.79 15.20 27.19
CA SER A 119 6.51 16.48 26.51
C SER A 119 7.54 16.85 25.43
N GLY A 120 8.83 16.54 25.66
CA GLY A 120 9.90 16.77 24.69
C GLY A 120 9.70 15.97 23.40
N LEU A 121 9.45 14.65 23.54
CA LEU A 121 9.15 13.78 22.41
C LEU A 121 7.89 14.24 21.67
N ARG A 122 6.84 14.58 22.42
CA ARG A 122 5.58 15.08 21.85
C ARG A 122 5.79 16.33 20.99
N ARG A 123 6.58 17.29 21.49
CA ARG A 123 6.85 18.53 20.75
C ARG A 123 7.57 18.24 19.43
N VAL A 124 8.66 17.46 19.46
CA VAL A 124 9.42 17.12 18.24
C VAL A 124 8.54 16.36 17.24
N TRP A 125 7.70 15.44 17.72
CA TRP A 125 6.74 14.72 16.88
C TRP A 125 5.69 15.66 16.25
N GLN A 126 5.13 16.61 17.02
CA GLN A 126 4.18 17.59 16.52
C GLN A 126 4.82 18.51 15.47
N ASP A 127 6.02 19.03 15.75
CA ASP A 127 6.78 19.89 14.83
C ASP A 127 7.10 19.14 13.52
N ALA A 128 7.46 17.85 13.61
CA ALA A 128 7.70 16.99 12.46
C ALA A 128 6.44 16.76 11.62
N CYS A 129 5.32 16.39 12.24
CA CYS A 129 4.03 16.21 11.57
C CYS A 129 3.53 17.51 10.91
N ALA A 130 3.81 18.67 11.50
CA ALA A 130 3.41 19.98 10.98
C ALA A 130 4.37 20.53 9.89
N GLY A 131 5.51 19.87 9.66
CA GLY A 131 6.58 20.38 8.79
C GLY A 131 7.16 21.71 9.30
N GLN A 132 7.53 21.74 10.58
CA GLN A 132 8.08 22.90 11.30
C GLN A 132 9.40 22.57 12.01
N THR A 133 10.15 21.61 11.47
CA THR A 133 11.43 21.14 12.04
C THR A 133 12.59 22.11 11.81
N GLY A 134 12.45 23.01 10.83
CA GLY A 134 13.55 23.87 10.36
C GLY A 134 14.44 23.21 9.32
N ILE A 135 14.20 21.93 8.98
CA ILE A 135 14.88 21.21 7.90
C ILE A 135 14.04 21.39 6.63
N ALA A 136 14.41 22.38 5.81
CA ALA A 136 13.64 22.80 4.63
C ALA A 136 13.08 21.68 3.74
N PRO A 137 13.87 20.67 3.30
CA PRO A 137 13.31 19.57 2.50
C PRO A 137 12.30 18.73 3.27
N PHE A 138 12.57 18.39 4.53
CA PHE A 138 11.66 17.61 5.37
C PHE A 138 10.33 18.34 5.58
N ASP A 139 10.40 19.64 5.92
CA ASP A 139 9.22 20.48 6.14
C ASP A 139 8.36 20.62 4.88
N HIS A 140 8.99 20.65 3.70
CA HIS A 140 8.29 20.62 2.42
C HIS A 140 7.55 19.30 2.21
N TRP A 141 8.23 18.16 2.38
CA TRP A 141 7.65 16.84 2.16
C TRP A 141 6.54 16.49 3.17
N ALA A 142 6.67 16.91 4.44
CA ALA A 142 5.63 16.74 5.45
C ALA A 142 4.33 17.45 5.00
N LYS A 143 4.45 18.69 4.54
CA LYS A 143 3.31 19.50 4.06
C LYS A 143 2.74 18.95 2.77
N GLU A 144 3.60 18.58 1.81
CA GLU A 144 3.18 17.98 0.56
C GLU A 144 2.39 16.70 0.79
N LEU A 145 2.89 15.78 1.61
CA LEU A 145 2.20 14.56 1.95
C LEU A 145 0.86 14.84 2.64
N ALA A 146 0.84 15.73 3.63
CA ALA A 146 -0.38 16.06 4.36
C ALA A 146 -1.45 16.72 3.48
N GLN A 147 -1.06 17.50 2.48
CA GLN A 147 -1.96 18.24 1.60
C GLN A 147 -2.43 17.43 0.39
N THR A 148 -1.57 16.58 -0.17
CA THR A 148 -1.83 15.91 -1.47
C THR A 148 -2.10 14.41 -1.33
N GLY A 149 -1.64 13.81 -0.23
CA GLY A 149 -1.64 12.38 -0.01
C GLY A 149 -0.72 11.57 -0.93
N TYR A 150 0.24 12.24 -1.58
CA TYR A 150 1.27 11.61 -2.38
C TYR A 150 2.65 12.16 -2.02
N LEU A 151 3.66 11.31 -2.13
CA LEU A 151 5.06 11.70 -1.99
C LEU A 151 5.95 10.82 -2.87
N HIS A 152 6.97 11.40 -3.50
CA HIS A 152 7.93 10.67 -4.33
C HIS A 152 8.74 9.65 -3.51
N ASN A 153 9.10 8.48 -4.07
CA ASN A 153 9.75 7.41 -3.31
C ASN A 153 11.09 7.82 -2.66
N HIS A 154 11.95 8.56 -3.36
CA HIS A 154 13.18 9.06 -2.75
C HIS A 154 12.91 10.08 -1.63
N ALA A 155 11.92 10.96 -1.80
CA ALA A 155 11.49 11.86 -0.74
C ALA A 155 10.99 11.09 0.49
N ARG A 156 10.25 9.99 0.31
CA ARG A 156 9.86 9.08 1.40
C ARG A 156 11.07 8.49 2.14
N MET A 157 12.10 8.06 1.41
CA MET A 157 13.32 7.51 2.01
C MET A 157 14.11 8.57 2.80
N TRP A 158 14.29 9.76 2.24
CA TRP A 158 14.94 10.87 2.94
C TRP A 158 14.14 11.32 4.16
N PHE A 159 12.82 11.47 4.01
CA PHE A 159 11.90 11.80 5.10
C PHE A 159 12.05 10.80 6.26
N ALA A 160 11.95 9.50 5.98
CA ALA A 160 12.05 8.47 7.00
C ALA A 160 13.43 8.44 7.66
N SER A 161 14.50 8.68 6.90
CA SER A 161 15.86 8.75 7.42
C SER A 161 16.05 9.94 8.37
N ILE A 162 15.58 11.13 7.98
CA ILE A 162 15.64 12.34 8.81
C ILE A 162 14.78 12.15 10.06
N TRP A 163 13.57 11.60 9.92
CA TRP A 163 12.68 11.27 11.04
C TRP A 163 13.37 10.43 12.11
N VAL A 164 13.98 9.32 11.71
CA VAL A 164 14.58 8.37 12.66
C VAL A 164 15.91 8.88 13.20
N PHE A 165 16.82 9.32 12.32
CA PHE A 165 18.22 9.55 12.70
C PHE A 165 18.54 11.00 13.04
N THR A 166 17.87 11.96 12.40
CA THR A 166 18.13 13.39 12.64
C THR A 166 17.23 13.94 13.75
N LEU A 167 15.94 13.61 13.72
CA LEU A 167 14.97 14.06 14.73
C LEU A 167 14.90 13.13 15.95
N GLY A 168 15.49 11.92 15.86
CA GLY A 168 15.47 10.93 16.94
C GLY A 168 14.08 10.40 17.25
N LEU A 169 13.15 10.46 16.30
CA LEU A 169 11.76 10.03 16.50
C LEU A 169 11.59 8.53 16.25
N PRO A 170 10.73 7.85 17.04
CA PRO A 170 10.36 6.45 16.78
C PRO A 170 9.83 6.24 15.36
N TRP A 171 10.34 5.22 14.67
CA TRP A 171 9.97 4.92 13.29
C TRP A 171 8.48 4.59 13.14
N THR A 172 7.84 3.97 14.14
CA THR A 172 6.42 3.61 14.10
C THR A 172 5.51 4.84 14.04
N LEU A 173 5.88 5.94 14.70
CA LEU A 173 5.13 7.20 14.62
C LEU A 173 5.21 7.83 13.22
N GLY A 174 6.35 7.69 12.54
CA GLY A 174 6.52 8.17 11.17
C GLY A 174 5.80 7.28 10.15
N ALA A 175 5.85 5.96 10.36
CA ALA A 175 5.08 4.99 9.58
C ALA A 175 3.57 5.23 9.72
N ASP A 176 3.08 5.57 10.91
CA ASP A 176 1.69 5.96 11.14
C ASP A 176 1.33 7.28 10.43
N PHE A 177 2.17 8.31 10.53
CA PHE A 177 2.00 9.55 9.76
C PHE A 177 1.85 9.24 8.26
N PHE A 178 2.67 8.37 7.70
CA PHE A 178 2.54 7.95 6.31
C PHE A 178 1.21 7.22 6.05
N MET A 179 0.82 6.24 6.88
CA MET A 179 -0.43 5.51 6.70
C MET A 179 -1.66 6.42 6.69
N ARG A 180 -1.67 7.45 7.54
CA ARG A 180 -2.82 8.37 7.68
C ARG A 180 -2.93 9.38 6.55
N HIS A 181 -1.82 9.74 5.92
CA HIS A 181 -1.78 10.78 4.90
C HIS A 181 -1.67 10.23 3.47
N LEU A 182 -1.12 9.03 3.24
CA LEU A 182 -0.94 8.47 1.90
C LEU A 182 -2.23 7.89 1.31
N LEU A 183 -2.56 8.30 0.08
CA LEU A 183 -3.58 7.64 -0.75
C LEU A 183 -3.19 6.20 -1.08
N ASP A 184 -1.88 5.92 -1.16
CA ASP A 184 -1.33 4.59 -1.42
C ASP A 184 -0.86 3.85 -0.15
N GLY A 185 -1.33 4.27 1.02
CA GLY A 185 -0.98 3.70 2.33
C GLY A 185 -1.23 2.19 2.40
N ASP A 186 -0.18 1.39 2.17
CA ASP A 186 -0.19 -0.07 2.12
C ASP A 186 0.57 -0.64 3.33
N PRO A 187 -0.06 -1.49 4.17
CA PRO A 187 0.58 -2.01 5.38
C PRO A 187 1.92 -2.69 5.12
N ALA A 188 2.02 -3.51 4.07
CA ALA A 188 3.26 -4.19 3.73
C ALA A 188 4.33 -3.21 3.22
N SER A 189 3.99 -2.41 2.22
CA SER A 189 4.95 -1.50 1.60
C SER A 189 5.43 -0.43 2.57
N ASN A 190 4.53 0.12 3.40
CA ASN A 190 4.86 1.16 4.37
C ASN A 190 5.72 0.59 5.52
N THR A 191 5.21 -0.40 6.25
CA THR A 191 5.91 -0.94 7.43
C THR A 191 7.28 -1.49 7.07
N LEU A 192 7.40 -2.24 5.97
CA LEU A 192 8.67 -2.85 5.59
C LEU A 192 9.66 -1.83 5.02
N SER A 193 9.20 -0.77 4.35
CA SER A 193 10.09 0.30 3.87
C SER A 193 10.63 1.14 5.02
N TRP A 194 9.81 1.48 6.03
CA TRP A 194 10.29 2.15 7.24
C TRP A 194 11.29 1.29 8.00
N ARG A 195 11.01 -0.01 8.18
CA ARG A 195 11.98 -0.95 8.75
C ARG A 195 13.25 -1.06 7.92
N TRP A 196 13.17 -0.96 6.59
CA TRP A 196 14.34 -0.98 5.72
C TRP A 196 15.21 0.27 5.90
N VAL A 197 14.61 1.47 5.91
CA VAL A 197 15.34 2.73 6.17
C VAL A 197 15.99 2.71 7.57
N ALA A 198 15.26 2.25 8.58
CA ALA A 198 15.74 2.15 9.95
C ALA A 198 16.82 1.06 10.17
N GLY A 199 17.10 0.20 9.17
CA GLY A 199 18.03 -0.92 9.31
C GLY A 199 17.50 -2.10 10.13
N LEU A 200 16.19 -2.16 10.36
CA LEU A 200 15.48 -3.26 11.03
C LEU A 200 15.16 -4.42 10.06
N GLN A 201 14.88 -4.11 8.79
CA GLN A 201 14.52 -5.13 7.80
C GLN A 201 15.75 -5.93 7.34
N THR A 202 16.84 -5.22 7.03
CA THR A 202 18.16 -5.82 6.83
C THR A 202 19.04 -5.34 7.98
N ARG A 203 19.22 -6.19 8.98
CA ARG A 203 19.87 -5.83 10.24
C ARG A 203 21.19 -5.10 10.04
N GLY A 204 21.32 -3.94 10.68
CA GLY A 204 22.53 -3.11 10.67
C GLY A 204 22.76 -2.32 9.38
N LYS A 205 21.85 -2.40 8.39
CA LYS A 205 21.96 -1.67 7.13
C LYS A 205 20.87 -0.60 7.03
N ALA A 206 21.10 0.52 7.70
CA ALA A 206 20.24 1.70 7.57
C ALA A 206 20.52 2.49 6.29
N TYR A 207 19.50 3.23 5.85
CA TYR A 207 19.62 4.25 4.83
C TYR A 207 19.75 5.63 5.48
N VAL A 208 20.92 6.27 5.35
CA VAL A 208 21.19 7.62 5.88
C VAL A 208 21.08 8.64 4.74
N ALA A 209 20.16 9.59 4.87
CA ALA A 209 20.01 10.68 3.92
C ALA A 209 21.20 11.64 4.00
N THR A 210 21.72 12.06 2.85
CA THR A 210 22.81 13.02 2.77
C THR A 210 22.37 14.27 2.01
N ALA A 211 22.90 15.43 2.42
CA ALA A 211 22.59 16.71 1.78
C ALA A 211 22.92 16.69 0.27
N SER A 212 24.07 16.11 -0.10
CA SER A 212 24.50 16.01 -1.50
C SER A 212 23.56 15.14 -2.35
N ASN A 213 23.00 14.07 -1.77
CA ASN A 213 22.05 13.20 -2.46
C ASN A 213 20.71 13.92 -2.67
N ILE A 214 20.21 14.59 -1.64
CA ILE A 214 18.99 15.40 -1.71
C ILE A 214 19.15 16.50 -2.75
N GLU A 215 20.24 17.27 -2.71
CA GLU A 215 20.50 18.36 -3.66
C GLU A 215 20.56 17.84 -5.10
N THR A 216 21.31 16.76 -5.35
CA THR A 216 21.46 16.17 -6.70
C THR A 216 20.12 15.73 -7.26
N TYR A 217 19.36 14.95 -6.50
CA TYR A 217 18.12 14.34 -6.97
C TYR A 217 16.90 15.23 -6.80
N THR A 218 17.06 16.46 -6.33
CA THR A 218 16.02 17.50 -6.37
C THR A 218 16.39 18.63 -7.34
N GLU A 219 17.40 18.41 -8.18
CA GLU A 219 17.94 19.38 -9.15
C GLU A 219 18.26 20.74 -8.49
N GLY A 220 18.83 20.71 -7.28
CA GLY A 220 19.22 21.90 -6.54
C GLY A 220 18.09 22.62 -5.79
N ARG A 221 16.84 22.13 -5.84
CA ARG A 221 15.72 22.71 -5.07
C ARG A 221 16.02 22.85 -3.58
N PHE A 222 16.82 21.92 -3.04
CA PHE A 222 17.28 21.92 -1.65
C PHE A 222 18.80 21.87 -1.57
N SER A 223 19.47 22.92 -2.05
CA SER A 223 20.91 23.12 -1.89
C SER A 223 21.28 23.59 -0.48
N GLY A 224 22.43 23.14 0.04
CA GLY A 224 22.98 23.67 1.30
C GLY A 224 22.25 23.22 2.57
N VAL A 225 21.57 22.07 2.54
CA VAL A 225 20.94 21.48 3.72
C VAL A 225 22.02 21.10 4.74
N THR A 226 21.87 21.55 5.99
CA THR A 226 22.79 21.27 7.10
C THR A 226 22.07 20.60 8.27
N GLY A 227 22.82 20.00 9.19
CA GLY A 227 22.27 19.44 10.43
C GLY A 227 21.58 18.08 10.27
N LEU A 228 21.82 17.38 9.17
CA LEU A 228 21.43 15.97 9.02
C LEU A 228 22.36 15.08 9.84
N ALA A 229 21.85 13.95 10.31
CA ALA A 229 22.66 12.97 11.02
C ALA A 229 23.74 12.35 10.12
N ASP A 230 24.99 12.34 10.59
CA ASP A 230 26.14 11.75 9.86
C ASP A 230 26.20 10.21 9.99
N SER A 231 25.48 9.63 10.94
CA SER A 231 25.43 8.18 11.15
C SER A 231 24.07 7.71 11.67
N ALA A 232 23.77 6.43 11.46
CA ALA A 232 22.52 5.81 11.90
C ALA A 232 22.66 5.18 13.29
N HIS A 233 21.79 5.58 14.22
CA HIS A 233 21.52 4.80 15.42
C HIS A 233 20.40 3.81 15.12
N ILE A 234 20.75 2.55 14.88
CA ILE A 234 19.79 1.50 14.52
C ILE A 234 18.87 1.22 15.73
N PRO A 235 17.55 1.35 15.60
CA PRO A 235 16.64 0.99 16.68
C PRO A 235 16.80 -0.49 17.06
N GLU A 236 16.67 -0.79 18.35
CA GLU A 236 16.58 -2.17 18.81
C GLU A 236 15.27 -2.81 18.35
N GLY A 237 15.27 -4.13 18.21
CA GLY A 237 14.06 -4.88 17.86
C GLY A 237 14.37 -6.36 17.67
N PRO A 238 13.36 -7.24 17.60
CA PRO A 238 13.56 -8.66 17.36
C PRO A 238 13.97 -8.94 15.91
N ASP A 239 14.60 -10.10 15.69
CA ASP A 239 14.92 -10.56 14.35
C ASP A 239 13.66 -10.82 13.53
N ASN A 240 13.81 -10.79 12.21
CA ASN A 240 12.70 -11.13 11.33
C ASN A 240 12.27 -12.58 11.59
N PRO A 241 10.97 -12.83 11.83
CA PRO A 241 10.49 -14.19 12.04
C PRO A 241 10.69 -15.04 10.77
N ALA A 242 10.74 -16.35 10.95
CA ALA A 242 10.72 -17.30 9.84
C ALA A 242 9.40 -17.14 9.05
N PRO A 243 9.42 -17.36 7.72
CA PRO A 243 8.19 -17.34 6.94
C PRO A 243 7.28 -18.51 7.34
N ILE A 244 5.99 -18.25 7.48
CA ILE A 244 4.95 -19.28 7.62
C ILE A 244 4.34 -19.62 6.26
N ALA A 245 3.60 -20.73 6.19
CA ALA A 245 2.82 -21.05 5.00
C ALA A 245 1.73 -19.99 4.78
N LEU A 246 1.48 -19.66 3.50
CA LEU A 246 0.35 -18.81 3.15
C LEU A 246 -0.95 -19.51 3.55
N PRO A 247 -1.97 -18.77 4.02
CA PRO A 247 -3.24 -19.38 4.37
C PRO A 247 -3.89 -20.02 3.13
N ASP A 248 -4.52 -21.16 3.37
CA ASP A 248 -5.40 -21.84 2.42
C ASP A 248 -6.85 -21.57 2.81
N PHE A 249 -7.70 -21.32 1.83
CA PHE A 249 -9.12 -21.01 2.05
C PHE A 249 -9.97 -22.06 1.40
N ALA A 250 -11.07 -22.41 2.07
CA ALA A 250 -12.04 -23.35 1.53
C ALA A 250 -12.49 -22.88 0.13
N PRO A 251 -12.66 -23.81 -0.83
CA PRO A 251 -13.21 -23.45 -2.13
C PRO A 251 -14.64 -22.95 -1.97
N LEU A 252 -15.06 -22.11 -2.91
CA LEU A 252 -16.46 -21.70 -3.03
C LEU A 252 -17.33 -22.94 -3.29
N ALA A 253 -18.40 -23.12 -2.50
CA ALA A 253 -19.36 -24.19 -2.69
C ALA A 253 -20.52 -23.75 -3.61
N ASP A 254 -21.32 -24.69 -4.08
CA ASP A 254 -22.58 -24.34 -4.74
C ASP A 254 -23.63 -23.88 -3.71
N GLY A 255 -24.35 -22.81 -4.02
CA GLY A 255 -25.51 -22.37 -3.24
C GLY A 255 -25.66 -20.86 -3.07
N PRO A 256 -26.69 -20.44 -2.32
CA PRO A 256 -27.01 -19.03 -2.09
C PRO A 256 -25.82 -18.31 -1.45
N THR A 257 -25.26 -17.34 -2.17
CA THR A 257 -24.00 -16.68 -1.80
C THR A 257 -24.21 -15.18 -1.75
N ALA A 258 -23.77 -14.56 -0.66
CA ALA A 258 -23.65 -13.12 -0.54
C ALA A 258 -22.21 -12.68 -0.87
N LEU A 259 -22.04 -11.45 -1.37
CA LEU A 259 -20.72 -10.86 -1.61
C LEU A 259 -20.33 -9.88 -0.50
N LEU A 260 -19.03 -9.77 -0.28
CA LEU A 260 -18.43 -8.73 0.56
C LEU A 260 -17.31 -8.05 -0.23
N VAL A 261 -17.43 -6.73 -0.42
CA VAL A 261 -16.48 -5.87 -1.12
C VAL A 261 -15.77 -4.97 -0.12
N HIS A 262 -14.45 -4.84 -0.26
CA HIS A 262 -13.60 -4.02 0.60
C HIS A 262 -12.56 -3.25 -0.23
N SER A 263 -11.97 -2.22 0.38
CA SER A 263 -11.06 -1.29 -0.32
C SER A 263 -9.69 -1.89 -0.69
N ASP A 264 -9.26 -3.02 -0.13
CA ASP A 264 -7.95 -3.64 -0.44
C ASP A 264 -7.86 -4.27 -1.86
N ASP A 265 -9.00 -4.65 -2.46
CA ASP A 265 -9.06 -5.19 -3.82
C ASP A 265 -10.40 -4.89 -4.49
N LEU A 266 -10.40 -3.93 -5.40
CA LEU A 266 -11.59 -3.49 -6.14
C LEU A 266 -11.67 -4.07 -7.57
N ALA A 267 -10.79 -5.01 -7.91
CA ALA A 267 -10.81 -5.72 -9.19
C ALA A 267 -11.73 -6.95 -9.11
N LEU A 268 -13.04 -6.70 -9.01
CA LEU A 268 -14.11 -7.68 -8.73
C LEU A 268 -14.36 -8.73 -9.83
N GLY A 269 -13.58 -8.74 -10.91
CA GLY A 269 -13.82 -9.60 -12.07
C GLY A 269 -13.75 -11.09 -11.77
N ASP A 270 -12.89 -11.51 -10.83
CA ASP A 270 -12.83 -12.92 -10.43
C ASP A 270 -13.97 -13.28 -9.48
N LEU A 271 -14.33 -12.37 -8.56
CA LEU A 271 -15.42 -12.56 -7.60
C LEU A 271 -16.79 -12.67 -8.30
N THR A 272 -17.11 -11.75 -9.19
CA THR A 272 -18.38 -11.74 -9.94
C THR A 272 -18.47 -12.83 -11.01
N ARG A 273 -17.34 -13.40 -11.44
CA ARG A 273 -17.33 -14.60 -12.29
C ARG A 273 -17.61 -15.86 -11.46
N ALA A 274 -17.08 -15.92 -10.25
CA ALA A 274 -17.31 -17.04 -9.33
C ALA A 274 -18.73 -17.04 -8.76
N VAL A 275 -19.32 -15.86 -8.54
CA VAL A 275 -20.68 -15.68 -8.05
C VAL A 275 -21.44 -14.73 -8.99
N PRO A 276 -22.02 -15.23 -10.09
CA PRO A 276 -22.69 -14.39 -11.08
C PRO A 276 -24.04 -13.83 -10.60
N GLU A 277 -24.71 -14.53 -9.69
CA GLU A 277 -26.03 -14.16 -9.15
C GLU A 277 -26.00 -14.14 -7.62
N PRO A 278 -25.41 -13.11 -7.00
CA PRO A 278 -25.35 -13.02 -5.55
C PRO A 278 -26.71 -12.63 -4.95
N LEU A 279 -26.96 -13.07 -3.71
CA LEU A 279 -28.14 -12.66 -2.93
C LEU A 279 -28.14 -11.16 -2.62
N GLY A 280 -26.94 -10.58 -2.49
CA GLY A 280 -26.69 -9.18 -2.19
C GLY A 280 -25.19 -8.96 -1.94
N THR A 281 -24.78 -7.70 -1.89
CA THR A 281 -23.39 -7.28 -1.68
C THR A 281 -23.28 -6.32 -0.50
N ALA A 282 -22.50 -6.72 0.50
CA ALA A 282 -22.01 -5.84 1.55
C ALA A 282 -20.77 -5.07 1.07
N VAL A 283 -20.71 -3.77 1.36
CA VAL A 283 -19.58 -2.91 1.01
C VAL A 283 -19.02 -2.26 2.26
N LEU A 284 -17.73 -2.49 2.52
CA LEU A 284 -16.97 -1.85 3.59
C LEU A 284 -16.20 -0.65 3.03
N GLY A 285 -16.39 0.53 3.63
CA GLY A 285 -15.78 1.78 3.18
C GLY A 285 -15.05 2.59 4.26
N ASP A 286 -15.25 2.27 5.54
CA ASP A 286 -14.60 2.98 6.63
C ASP A 286 -13.11 2.60 6.72
N ILE A 287 -12.25 3.61 6.84
CA ILE A 287 -10.81 3.43 7.04
C ILE A 287 -10.32 3.92 8.39
N GLY A 288 -11.22 4.38 9.28
CA GLY A 288 -10.87 4.93 10.59
C GLY A 288 -10.05 4.00 11.45
N HIS A 289 -10.24 2.68 11.32
CA HIS A 289 -9.50 1.66 12.07
C HIS A 289 -8.09 1.36 11.48
N ARG A 290 -7.69 1.98 10.36
CA ARG A 290 -6.34 1.80 9.77
C ARG A 290 -5.23 2.36 10.66
N SER A 291 -5.56 3.31 11.53
CA SER A 291 -4.67 3.91 12.50
C SER A 291 -5.39 4.13 13.83
N PRO A 292 -4.70 4.08 14.97
CA PRO A 292 -5.24 4.56 16.25
C PRO A 292 -5.43 6.09 16.31
N LEU A 293 -4.88 6.84 15.35
CA LEU A 293 -5.08 8.28 15.20
C LEU A 293 -5.97 8.60 13.99
N GLU A 294 -6.46 9.83 13.92
CA GLU A 294 -7.38 10.27 12.87
C GLU A 294 -6.77 10.18 11.46
N MET A 295 -7.48 9.46 10.57
CA MET A 295 -7.15 9.37 9.16
C MET A 295 -7.42 10.70 8.44
N SER A 296 -6.58 11.05 7.47
CA SER A 296 -6.79 12.31 6.76
C SER A 296 -8.06 12.28 5.91
N PRO A 297 -8.83 13.39 5.85
CA PRO A 297 -10.07 13.44 5.07
C PRO A 297 -9.90 13.11 3.59
N HIS A 298 -8.78 13.47 2.96
CA HIS A 298 -8.52 13.18 1.55
C HIS A 298 -8.28 11.69 1.28
N VAL A 299 -7.73 10.93 2.25
CA VAL A 299 -7.57 9.48 2.12
C VAL A 299 -8.93 8.79 2.21
N GLN A 300 -9.78 9.18 3.17
CA GLN A 300 -11.16 8.68 3.27
C GLN A 300 -11.95 9.01 2.00
N THR A 301 -11.88 10.25 1.53
CA THR A 301 -12.54 10.70 0.29
C THR A 301 -12.10 9.88 -0.93
N PHE A 302 -10.80 9.60 -1.06
CA PHE A 302 -10.30 8.79 -2.16
C PHE A 302 -10.80 7.34 -2.07
N VAL A 303 -10.78 6.73 -0.89
CA VAL A 303 -11.26 5.35 -0.70
C VAL A 303 -12.76 5.25 -0.97
N ASP A 304 -13.57 6.18 -0.45
CA ASP A 304 -15.01 6.24 -0.71
C ASP A 304 -15.31 6.38 -2.20
N GLY A 305 -14.59 7.27 -2.89
CA GLY A 305 -14.73 7.45 -4.33
C GLY A 305 -14.35 6.19 -5.11
N ALA A 306 -13.28 5.49 -4.72
CA ALA A 306 -12.81 4.26 -5.37
C ALA A 306 -13.83 3.13 -5.21
N VAL A 307 -14.39 2.99 -4.01
CA VAL A 307 -15.46 2.04 -3.72
C VAL A 307 -16.71 2.38 -4.51
N GLN A 308 -17.11 3.67 -4.55
CA GLN A 308 -18.30 4.11 -5.29
C GLN A 308 -18.16 3.90 -6.81
N ASP A 309 -17.00 4.23 -7.39
CA ASP A 309 -16.66 3.93 -8.79
C ASP A 309 -16.80 2.44 -9.07
N THR A 310 -16.33 1.60 -8.14
CA THR A 310 -16.41 0.14 -8.27
C THR A 310 -17.85 -0.37 -8.23
N VAL A 311 -18.63 0.05 -7.23
CA VAL A 311 -20.05 -0.34 -7.14
C VAL A 311 -20.80 0.08 -8.40
N THR A 312 -20.53 1.28 -8.92
CA THR A 312 -21.17 1.79 -10.14
C THR A 312 -20.81 0.95 -11.37
N ARG A 313 -19.52 0.64 -11.57
CA ARG A 313 -19.06 -0.17 -12.71
C ARG A 313 -19.57 -1.60 -12.70
N TRP A 314 -19.91 -2.14 -11.53
CA TRP A 314 -20.33 -3.51 -11.34
C TRP A 314 -21.82 -3.65 -10.99
N ALA A 315 -22.63 -2.58 -11.09
CA ALA A 315 -24.01 -2.54 -10.61
C ALA A 315 -24.86 -3.74 -11.08
N ASP A 316 -24.74 -4.13 -12.35
CA ASP A 316 -25.50 -5.24 -12.95
C ASP A 316 -25.10 -6.64 -12.43
N LYS A 317 -24.03 -6.74 -11.62
CA LYS A 317 -23.44 -8.00 -11.16
C LYS A 317 -23.36 -8.13 -9.63
N LEU A 318 -23.79 -7.11 -8.89
CA LEU A 318 -23.67 -7.08 -7.42
C LEU A 318 -24.98 -7.42 -6.69
N GLY A 319 -26.11 -7.49 -7.40
CA GLY A 319 -27.42 -7.56 -6.75
C GLY A 319 -27.68 -6.35 -5.84
N PRO A 320 -28.56 -6.47 -4.83
CA PRO A 320 -28.79 -5.40 -3.84
C PRO A 320 -27.50 -5.05 -3.08
N VAL A 321 -27.15 -3.77 -3.01
CA VAL A 321 -25.93 -3.30 -2.36
C VAL A 321 -26.24 -2.61 -1.03
N SER A 322 -25.54 -2.99 0.04
CA SER A 322 -25.63 -2.39 1.37
C SER A 322 -24.24 -1.92 1.84
N ARG A 323 -24.13 -0.66 2.29
CA ARG A 323 -22.94 -0.19 3.01
C ARG A 323 -23.08 -0.61 4.48
N LEU A 324 -22.08 -1.30 5.02
CA LEU A 324 -22.13 -1.91 6.35
C LEU A 324 -20.83 -1.68 7.11
N THR A 325 -20.91 -1.81 8.44
CA THR A 325 -19.72 -1.98 9.29
C THR A 325 -19.37 -3.47 9.38
N PRO A 326 -18.12 -3.83 9.75
CA PRO A 326 -17.75 -5.23 9.95
C PRO A 326 -18.67 -6.01 10.92
N GLU A 327 -19.22 -5.34 11.93
CA GLU A 327 -20.07 -5.94 12.96
C GLU A 327 -21.44 -6.37 12.40
N ASP A 328 -21.97 -5.65 11.40
CA ASP A 328 -23.30 -5.89 10.85
C ASP A 328 -23.34 -7.02 9.80
N VAL A 329 -22.18 -7.45 9.28
CA VAL A 329 -22.10 -8.36 8.13
C VAL A 329 -22.73 -9.72 8.42
N ALA A 330 -22.58 -10.24 9.64
CA ALA A 330 -23.07 -11.57 9.99
C ALA A 330 -24.60 -11.63 10.06
N GLU A 331 -25.22 -10.65 10.72
CA GLU A 331 -26.68 -10.53 10.79
C GLU A 331 -27.27 -10.29 9.40
N TRP A 332 -26.66 -9.40 8.62
CA TRP A 332 -27.06 -9.13 7.24
C TRP A 332 -27.02 -10.39 6.37
N ALA A 333 -25.94 -11.16 6.41
CA ALA A 333 -25.80 -12.39 5.62
C ALA A 333 -26.84 -13.45 6.02
N ALA A 334 -27.10 -13.59 7.33
CA ALA A 334 -28.12 -14.50 7.84
C ALA A 334 -29.53 -14.10 7.39
N ALA A 335 -29.86 -12.80 7.43
CA ALA A 335 -31.14 -12.28 6.99
C ALA A 335 -31.40 -12.50 5.48
N LEU A 336 -30.35 -12.52 4.67
CA LEU A 336 -30.43 -12.87 3.24
C LEU A 336 -30.59 -14.38 2.98
N GLY A 337 -30.42 -15.23 4.00
CA GLY A 337 -30.38 -16.68 3.84
C GLY A 337 -29.11 -17.17 3.12
N ALA A 338 -28.00 -16.42 3.24
CA ALA A 338 -26.74 -16.81 2.64
C ALA A 338 -26.19 -18.09 3.29
N ARG A 339 -25.77 -19.05 2.46
CA ARG A 339 -25.04 -20.24 2.92
C ARG A 339 -23.54 -20.03 2.99
N GLN A 340 -23.05 -18.96 2.38
CA GLN A 340 -21.65 -18.53 2.42
C GLN A 340 -21.56 -17.04 2.04
N VAL A 341 -20.50 -16.40 2.49
CA VAL A 341 -20.11 -15.05 2.03
C VAL A 341 -18.81 -15.17 1.24
N ALA A 342 -18.75 -14.61 0.03
CA ALA A 342 -17.55 -14.60 -0.80
C ALA A 342 -16.93 -13.20 -0.87
N THR A 343 -15.61 -13.12 -0.75
CA THR A 343 -14.85 -11.87 -0.85
C THR A 343 -13.51 -12.09 -1.54
N LEU A 344 -12.89 -11.01 -2.02
CA LEU A 344 -11.50 -11.08 -2.50
C LEU A 344 -10.54 -11.15 -1.30
N TYR A 345 -9.35 -11.70 -1.51
CA TYR A 345 -8.37 -11.78 -0.45
C TYR A 345 -7.77 -10.42 -0.10
N ALA A 346 -7.88 -10.00 1.17
CA ALA A 346 -7.10 -8.89 1.71
C ALA A 346 -5.80 -9.39 2.35
N PRO A 347 -4.62 -8.89 1.93
CA PRO A 347 -3.34 -9.21 2.58
C PRO A 347 -3.26 -8.66 4.01
N VAL A 348 -2.28 -9.14 4.79
CA VAL A 348 -2.01 -8.65 6.17
C VAL A 348 -2.10 -7.12 6.27
N GLY A 349 -3.00 -6.66 7.14
CA GLY A 349 -3.34 -5.26 7.30
C GLY A 349 -4.71 -5.04 7.95
N PRO A 350 -5.17 -3.78 8.06
CA PRO A 350 -6.44 -3.43 8.72
C PRO A 350 -7.66 -4.15 8.13
N VAL A 351 -7.76 -4.24 6.80
CA VAL A 351 -8.88 -4.97 6.17
C VAL A 351 -8.83 -6.47 6.47
N ALA A 352 -7.65 -7.07 6.58
CA ALA A 352 -7.53 -8.46 6.98
C ALA A 352 -7.94 -8.67 8.45
N ASP A 353 -7.67 -7.69 9.32
CA ASP A 353 -8.14 -7.69 10.72
C ASP A 353 -9.69 -7.64 10.76
N ASP A 354 -10.32 -6.77 9.95
CA ASP A 354 -11.79 -6.73 9.81
C ASP A 354 -12.36 -8.06 9.29
N LEU A 355 -11.77 -8.62 8.24
CA LEU A 355 -12.21 -9.90 7.68
C LEU A 355 -12.05 -11.06 8.68
N ALA A 356 -11.09 -10.98 9.62
CA ALA A 356 -10.96 -11.96 10.69
C ALA A 356 -12.09 -11.84 11.72
N ALA A 357 -12.48 -10.61 12.09
CA ALA A 357 -13.63 -10.36 12.96
C ALA A 357 -14.95 -10.80 12.31
N ILE A 358 -15.15 -10.47 11.03
CA ILE A 358 -16.30 -10.90 10.23
C ILE A 358 -16.37 -12.43 10.13
N ASP A 359 -15.25 -13.10 9.85
CA ASP A 359 -15.19 -14.57 9.77
C ASP A 359 -15.58 -15.22 11.10
N HIS A 360 -15.12 -14.66 12.22
CA HIS A 360 -15.53 -15.14 13.55
C HIS A 360 -17.04 -14.99 13.78
N ALA A 361 -17.62 -13.84 13.44
CA ALA A 361 -19.06 -13.58 13.59
C ALA A 361 -19.93 -14.44 12.65
N LEU A 362 -19.50 -14.64 11.40
CA LEU A 362 -20.19 -15.50 10.43
C LEU A 362 -20.16 -16.97 10.86
N LYS A 363 -19.03 -17.47 11.40
CA LYS A 363 -18.92 -18.83 11.92
C LYS A 363 -19.88 -19.11 13.07
N ALA A 364 -20.14 -18.12 13.94
CA ALA A 364 -21.14 -18.25 15.00
C ALA A 364 -22.56 -18.50 14.46
N ASN A 365 -22.82 -18.11 13.19
CA ASN A 365 -24.07 -18.32 12.48
C ASN A 365 -24.01 -19.50 11.48
N GLY A 366 -22.92 -20.28 11.47
CA GLY A 366 -22.74 -21.40 10.53
C GLY A 366 -22.51 -20.97 9.07
N ILE A 367 -22.13 -19.71 8.83
CA ILE A 367 -21.87 -19.18 7.50
C ILE A 367 -20.35 -19.09 7.30
N PRO A 368 -19.73 -19.79 6.33
CA PRO A 368 -18.31 -19.66 6.03
C PRO A 368 -18.03 -18.37 5.24
N LEU A 369 -16.90 -17.73 5.54
CA LEU A 369 -16.31 -16.67 4.72
C LEU A 369 -15.30 -17.26 3.74
N ILE A 370 -15.63 -17.24 2.45
CA ILE A 370 -14.79 -17.72 1.35
C ILE A 370 -13.96 -16.55 0.82
N ARG A 371 -12.63 -16.72 0.76
CA ARG A 371 -11.70 -15.67 0.33
C ARG A 371 -10.96 -16.08 -0.94
N LEU A 372 -11.15 -15.30 -2.01
CA LEU A 372 -10.57 -15.59 -3.32
C LEU A 372 -9.24 -14.83 -3.48
N ARG A 373 -8.12 -15.56 -3.39
CA ARG A 373 -6.78 -15.00 -3.65
C ARG A 373 -6.51 -14.95 -5.16
N LYS A 374 -6.05 -13.80 -5.66
CA LYS A 374 -5.75 -13.64 -7.08
C LYS A 374 -4.64 -14.61 -7.53
N PRO A 375 -4.73 -15.18 -8.75
CA PRO A 375 -3.69 -16.04 -9.28
C PRO A 375 -2.29 -15.38 -9.33
N TYR A 376 -2.23 -14.07 -9.57
CA TYR A 376 -0.99 -13.29 -9.54
C TYR A 376 -0.29 -13.41 -8.17
N ASP A 377 -1.02 -13.19 -7.09
CA ASP A 377 -0.51 -13.28 -5.71
C ASP A 377 -0.12 -14.71 -5.36
N SER A 378 -0.98 -15.70 -5.67
CA SER A 378 -0.74 -17.12 -5.43
C SER A 378 0.54 -17.64 -6.10
N ARG A 379 0.91 -17.10 -7.26
CA ARG A 379 2.17 -17.45 -7.95
C ARG A 379 3.38 -16.71 -7.36
N ALA A 380 3.22 -15.43 -7.04
CA ALA A 380 4.36 -14.57 -6.70
C ALA A 380 4.78 -14.71 -5.23
N TRP A 381 3.84 -14.65 -4.29
CA TRP A 381 4.14 -14.57 -2.86
C TRP A 381 4.99 -15.72 -2.29
N PRO A 382 4.83 -16.99 -2.72
CA PRO A 382 5.69 -18.09 -2.25
C PRO A 382 7.20 -17.85 -2.47
N HIS A 383 7.57 -16.97 -3.39
CA HIS A 383 8.97 -16.63 -3.66
C HIS A 383 9.53 -15.53 -2.74
N ALA A 384 8.70 -14.85 -1.94
CA ALA A 384 9.09 -13.72 -1.07
C ALA A 384 9.64 -14.15 0.31
N THR A 385 10.35 -15.28 0.36
CA THR A 385 10.86 -15.87 1.61
C THR A 385 12.21 -15.31 2.04
N ASN A 386 12.99 -14.77 1.10
CA ASN A 386 14.34 -14.23 1.31
C ASN A 386 14.38 -12.73 0.97
N GLY A 387 15.55 -12.17 0.62
CA GLY A 387 15.65 -10.80 0.10
C GLY A 387 15.17 -10.66 -1.36
N PHE A 388 14.82 -9.43 -1.75
CA PHE A 388 14.26 -9.14 -3.08
C PHE A 388 15.11 -9.62 -4.25
N PHE A 389 16.44 -9.62 -4.17
CA PHE A 389 17.27 -10.09 -5.29
C PHE A 389 17.05 -11.57 -5.64
N ARG A 390 16.75 -12.43 -4.65
CA ARG A 390 16.35 -13.83 -4.92
C ARG A 390 14.94 -13.91 -5.50
N PHE A 391 14.04 -13.03 -5.06
CA PHE A 391 12.70 -12.91 -5.65
C PHE A 391 12.78 -12.44 -7.12
N LYS A 392 13.67 -11.49 -7.42
CA LYS A 392 13.91 -10.93 -8.75
C LYS A 392 14.27 -11.99 -9.77
N GLU A 393 15.03 -13.02 -9.38
CA GLU A 393 15.35 -14.17 -10.24
C GLU A 393 14.11 -14.92 -10.74
N LYS A 394 12.96 -14.78 -10.06
CA LYS A 394 11.68 -15.41 -10.44
C LYS A 394 10.82 -14.54 -11.34
N ILE A 395 11.13 -13.25 -11.49
CA ILE A 395 10.35 -12.31 -12.30
C ILE A 395 10.15 -12.80 -13.75
N PRO A 396 11.17 -13.30 -14.48
CA PRO A 396 10.97 -13.78 -15.86
C PRO A 396 9.91 -14.88 -15.96
N ALA A 397 9.91 -15.85 -15.03
CA ALA A 397 8.92 -16.91 -14.99
C ALA A 397 7.52 -16.39 -14.60
N LEU A 398 7.46 -15.44 -13.67
CA LEU A 398 6.20 -14.79 -13.27
C LEU A 398 5.57 -14.00 -14.42
N LEU A 399 6.38 -13.32 -15.24
CA LEU A 399 5.94 -12.63 -16.44
C LEU A 399 5.45 -13.62 -17.50
N GLY A 400 6.18 -14.71 -17.75
CA GLY A 400 5.76 -15.76 -18.70
C GLY A 400 4.47 -16.49 -18.30
N ALA A 401 4.09 -16.44 -17.02
CA ALA A 401 2.83 -17.01 -16.53
C ALA A 401 1.63 -16.04 -16.68
N MET A 402 1.84 -14.82 -17.18
CA MET A 402 0.78 -13.87 -17.51
C MET A 402 0.21 -14.18 -18.90
N ARG A 403 -1.10 -13.99 -19.11
CA ARG A 403 -1.74 -14.30 -20.41
C ARG A 403 -1.12 -13.42 -21.50
N GLY A 404 -0.69 -14.02 -22.61
CA GLY A 404 -0.17 -13.30 -23.77
C GLY A 404 1.34 -13.08 -23.80
N PHE A 405 2.11 -13.70 -22.90
CA PHE A 405 3.58 -13.65 -22.92
C PHE A 405 4.19 -15.05 -23.08
N GLU A 406 4.57 -15.42 -24.31
CA GLU A 406 5.56 -16.48 -24.52
C GLU A 406 6.94 -15.83 -24.43
N VAL A 407 7.76 -16.29 -23.47
CA VAL A 407 9.17 -15.89 -23.40
C VAL A 407 9.88 -16.62 -24.55
N VAL A 408 10.13 -15.91 -25.65
CA VAL A 408 11.02 -16.38 -26.73
C VAL A 408 12.46 -16.19 -26.31
#